data_AF-A0AAQ1A6B8-F1
#
_entry.id   AF-A0AAQ1A6B8-F1
#
_cell.length_a   1.000
_cell.length_b   1.000
_cell.length_c   1.000
_cell.angle_alpha   90.00
_cell.angle_beta   90.00
_cell.angle_gamma   90.00
#
_symmetry.space_group_name_H-M   'P 1'
#
loop_
_entity.id
_entity.type
_entity.pdbx_description
1 polymer ?
#
loop_
_entity_poly.entity_id
_entity_poly.type
_entity_poly.pdbx_seq_one_letter_code
_entity_poly.pdbx_strand_id
1 'polypeptide(L)'
;MKLESSLKHFSPQGMHISDSVRGTSPDRITGTDVMAAIGATSSRARFGLAAFFGKAGISKTDEQLAVQALARHAMDTAPKNVRKGAGSEFGWCMQVLAQFAFAEYSRSAATSATCRSCNGSGCVTVTRIIRKVSYPWGKAPYWASKSRAVRPSDWEQWNEVTESVPAVCEVCDGKGILSARCRCGGKGEVLDRKATKEHGAPVFKICERCGGEGYSRVSSATVHRAILKRLPALHQSSWSRNWKPFYKMLVDVLHKGETQAALEFEKATSY
;
A
#
# COMPACT_ATOMS: atom_id res chain seq x y z
N MET A 1 -3.00 11.07 27.84
CA MET A 1 -3.45 11.46 26.47
C MET A 1 -3.04 10.37 25.48
N LYS A 2 -3.88 9.98 24.51
CA LYS A 2 -3.51 8.94 23.52
C LYS A 2 -2.43 9.44 22.56
N LEU A 3 -1.46 8.59 22.19
CA LEU A 3 -0.39 8.93 21.24
C LEU A 3 -0.93 9.47 19.90
N GLU A 4 -2.03 8.93 19.38
CA GLU A 4 -2.66 9.39 18.13
C GLU A 4 -3.07 10.86 18.13
N SER A 5 -3.41 11.41 19.31
CA SER A 5 -3.79 12.82 19.41
C SER A 5 -2.62 13.78 19.24
N SER A 6 -1.38 13.31 19.42
CA SER A 6 -0.16 14.08 19.15
C SER A 6 -0.05 14.49 17.67
N LEU A 7 -0.63 13.70 16.75
CA LEU A 7 -0.60 13.97 15.30
C LEU A 7 -1.23 15.32 14.94
N LYS A 8 -2.18 15.80 15.73
CA LYS A 8 -2.84 17.11 15.54
C LYS A 8 -1.89 18.29 15.70
N HIS A 9 -0.74 18.10 16.36
CA HIS A 9 0.26 19.14 16.58
C HIS A 9 1.27 19.24 15.44
N PHE A 10 1.27 18.30 14.49
CA PHE A 10 2.12 18.33 13.29
C PHE A 10 1.43 18.98 12.08
N SER A 11 0.12 19.22 12.16
CA SER A 11 -0.63 19.99 11.16
C SER A 11 -0.71 21.45 11.59
N PRO A 12 -0.62 22.43 10.66
CA PRO A 12 -0.83 23.83 10.99
C PRO A 12 -2.21 23.99 11.64
N GLN A 13 -2.22 24.52 12.86
CA GLN A 13 -3.46 24.85 13.57
C GLN A 13 -3.93 26.22 13.10
N GLY A 14 -5.18 26.30 12.65
CA GLY A 14 -5.81 27.58 12.32
C GLY A 14 -5.78 28.52 13.52
N MET A 15 -5.76 29.83 13.25
CA MET A 15 -5.83 30.83 14.32
C MET A 15 -7.16 30.68 15.05
N HIS A 16 -7.10 30.29 16.32
CA HIS A 16 -8.29 30.17 17.16
C HIS A 16 -8.74 31.57 17.62
N ILE A 17 -9.57 32.23 16.81
CA ILE A 17 -10.19 33.51 17.13
C ILE A 17 -11.45 33.23 17.96
N SER A 18 -11.32 33.32 19.28
CA SER A 18 -12.43 33.15 20.22
C SER A 18 -12.27 34.13 21.38
N ASP A 19 -13.36 34.69 21.87
CA ASP A 19 -13.39 35.50 23.10
C ASP A 19 -13.32 34.65 24.38
N SER A 20 -13.31 33.30 24.23
CA SER A 20 -13.13 32.40 25.37
C SER A 20 -11.70 32.47 25.90
N VAL A 21 -11.56 32.83 27.18
CA VAL A 21 -10.27 32.77 27.89
C VAL A 21 -9.75 31.33 27.85
N ARG A 22 -8.48 31.18 27.47
CA ARG A 22 -7.76 29.90 27.53
C ARG A 22 -7.83 29.40 28.98
N GLY A 23 -8.49 28.26 29.20
CA GLY A 23 -8.58 27.66 30.54
C GLY A 23 -7.20 27.55 31.20
N THR A 24 -7.10 28.05 32.42
CA THR A 24 -5.90 28.12 33.28
C THR A 24 -5.75 26.89 34.17
N SER A 25 -6.53 25.83 33.90
CA SER A 25 -6.47 24.59 34.68
C SER A 25 -5.04 24.03 34.63
N PRO A 26 -4.43 23.69 35.78
CA PRO A 26 -3.11 23.08 35.82
C PRO A 26 -3.08 21.73 35.08
N ASP A 27 -4.22 21.04 35.00
CA ASP A 27 -4.38 19.76 34.30
C ASP A 27 -4.51 19.90 32.76
N ARG A 28 -4.38 21.12 32.24
CA ARG A 28 -4.51 21.36 30.80
C ARG A 28 -3.21 21.01 30.09
N ILE A 29 -3.28 19.98 29.25
CA ILE A 29 -2.19 19.63 28.33
C ILE A 29 -2.09 20.69 27.22
N THR A 30 -0.94 21.34 27.14
CA THR A 30 -0.58 22.32 26.11
C THR A 30 0.26 21.69 24.99
N GLY A 31 0.44 22.41 23.88
CA GLY A 31 1.30 21.93 22.78
C GLY A 31 2.74 21.70 23.23
N THR A 32 3.25 22.48 24.20
CA THR A 32 4.58 22.27 24.78
C THR A 32 4.66 20.99 25.60
N ASP A 33 3.62 20.64 26.35
CA ASP A 33 3.57 19.38 27.11
C ASP A 33 3.54 18.17 26.16
N VAL A 34 2.84 18.29 25.03
CA VAL A 34 2.86 17.26 23.99
C VAL A 34 4.27 17.10 23.40
N MET A 35 4.98 18.20 23.10
CA MET A 35 6.35 18.13 22.60
C MET A 35 7.31 17.56 23.63
N ALA A 36 7.17 17.92 24.91
CA ALA A 36 7.94 17.35 26.00
C ALA A 36 7.67 15.84 26.16
N ALA A 37 6.40 15.41 26.06
CA ALA A 37 6.01 14.01 26.10
C ALA A 37 6.55 13.22 24.90
N ILE A 38 6.57 13.81 23.69
CA ILE A 38 7.22 13.21 22.52
C ILE A 38 8.73 13.05 22.79
N GLY A 39 9.38 14.06 23.34
CA GLY A 39 10.78 14.01 23.75
C GLY A 39 11.06 12.88 24.75
N ALA A 40 10.27 12.81 25.83
CA ALA A 40 10.37 11.75 26.83
C ALA A 40 10.16 10.36 26.21
N THR A 41 9.13 10.20 25.38
CA THR A 41 8.83 8.95 24.68
C THR A 41 9.97 8.56 23.73
N SER A 42 10.59 9.52 23.04
CA SER A 42 11.69 9.26 22.13
C SER A 42 12.94 8.71 22.84
N SER A 43 13.17 9.09 24.10
CA SER A 43 14.29 8.57 24.89
C SER A 43 14.05 7.14 25.39
N ARG A 44 12.79 6.80 25.72
CA ARG A 44 12.43 5.49 26.30
C ARG A 44 11.98 4.45 25.28
N ALA A 45 11.37 4.88 24.18
CA ALA A 45 10.73 4.03 23.19
C ALA A 45 10.97 4.54 21.76
N ARG A 46 12.22 4.90 21.44
CA ARG A 46 12.63 5.48 20.15
C ARG A 46 12.13 4.71 18.93
N PHE A 47 12.29 3.38 18.95
CA PHE A 47 11.88 2.51 17.85
C PHE A 47 10.38 2.57 17.58
N GLY A 48 9.56 2.44 18.62
CA GLY A 48 8.10 2.47 18.53
C GLY A 48 7.58 3.83 18.07
N LEU A 49 8.16 4.90 18.61
CA LEU A 49 7.81 6.27 18.22
C LEU A 49 8.17 6.55 16.74
N ALA A 50 9.35 6.12 16.30
CA ALA A 50 9.75 6.25 14.90
C ALA A 50 8.83 5.43 13.97
N ALA A 51 8.46 4.21 14.38
CA ALA A 51 7.53 3.39 13.63
C ALA A 51 6.14 4.04 13.51
N PHE A 52 5.65 4.63 14.60
CA PHE A 52 4.39 5.37 14.64
C PHE A 52 4.41 6.60 13.71
N PHE A 53 5.42 7.46 13.79
CA PHE A 53 5.52 8.64 12.92
C PHE A 53 5.74 8.28 11.45
N GLY A 54 6.48 7.21 11.16
CA GLY A 54 6.63 6.68 9.81
C GLY A 54 5.29 6.15 9.26
N LYS A 55 4.51 5.42 10.05
CA LYS A 55 3.15 4.95 9.69
C LYS A 55 2.18 6.10 9.44
N ALA A 56 2.27 7.17 10.24
CA ALA A 56 1.46 8.36 10.06
C ALA A 56 1.87 9.21 8.83
N GLY A 57 3.03 8.93 8.23
CA GLY A 57 3.55 9.67 7.08
C GLY A 57 4.10 11.07 7.41
N ILE A 58 4.37 11.35 8.68
CA ILE A 58 4.92 12.66 9.13
C ILE A 58 6.39 12.78 8.72
N SER A 59 7.16 11.70 8.88
CA SER A 59 8.62 11.75 8.81
C SER A 59 9.16 10.53 8.06
N LYS A 60 9.73 10.77 6.87
CA LYS A 60 10.42 9.74 6.08
C LYS A 60 11.71 9.28 6.76
N THR A 61 12.35 10.15 7.52
CA THR A 61 13.55 9.81 8.28
C THR A 61 13.23 8.83 9.40
N ASP A 62 12.10 9.00 10.09
CA ASP A 62 11.67 8.07 11.14
C ASP A 62 11.22 6.72 10.56
N GLU A 63 10.57 6.70 9.40
CA GLU A 63 10.32 5.47 8.65
C GLU A 63 11.62 4.71 8.35
N GLN A 64 12.65 5.40 7.82
CA GLN A 64 13.94 4.77 7.54
C GLN A 64 14.62 4.25 8.82
N LEU A 65 14.57 5.02 9.90
CA LEU A 65 15.11 4.61 11.21
C LEU A 65 14.40 3.36 11.74
N ALA A 66 13.07 3.32 11.66
CA ALA A 66 12.28 2.17 12.10
C ALA A 66 12.61 0.92 11.27
N VAL A 67 12.70 1.04 9.94
CA VAL A 67 13.06 -0.08 9.05
C VAL A 67 14.48 -0.58 9.34
N GLN A 68 15.46 0.32 9.52
CA GLN A 68 16.84 -0.06 9.82
C GLN A 68 16.97 -0.72 11.20
N ALA A 69 16.29 -0.18 12.22
CA ALA A 69 16.26 -0.77 13.55
C ALA A 69 15.61 -2.16 13.53
N LEU A 70 14.51 -2.33 12.80
CA LEU A 70 13.86 -3.62 12.61
C LEU A 70 14.77 -4.61 11.86
N ALA A 71 15.52 -4.16 10.86
CA ALA A 71 16.46 -5.00 10.13
C ALA A 71 17.61 -5.49 11.03
N ARG A 72 18.13 -4.63 11.92
CA ARG A 72 19.10 -5.03 12.96
C ARG A 72 18.50 -6.05 13.92
N HIS A 73 17.31 -5.78 14.44
CA HIS A 73 16.59 -6.72 15.30
C HIS A 73 16.35 -8.08 14.60
N ALA A 74 16.03 -8.06 13.30
CA ALA A 74 15.88 -9.26 12.49
C ALA A 74 17.20 -10.03 12.35
N MET A 75 18.33 -9.34 12.16
CA MET A 75 19.66 -9.98 12.11
C MET A 75 20.02 -10.68 13.43
N ASP A 76 19.63 -10.11 14.57
CA ASP A 76 19.93 -10.66 15.89
C ASP A 76 19.02 -11.84 16.25
N THR A 77 17.73 -11.73 15.93
CA THR A 77 16.71 -12.73 16.31
C THR A 77 16.47 -13.82 15.28
N ALA A 78 17.09 -13.75 14.09
CA ALA A 78 16.85 -14.70 13.01
C ALA A 78 17.12 -16.16 13.44
N PRO A 79 16.18 -17.08 13.21
CA PRO A 79 16.37 -18.48 13.55
C PRO A 79 17.44 -19.12 12.66
N LYS A 80 18.10 -20.16 13.18
CA LYS A 80 19.21 -20.86 12.51
C LYS A 80 18.85 -21.30 11.07
N ASN A 81 17.61 -21.72 10.84
CA ASN A 81 17.13 -22.15 9.52
C ASN A 81 17.06 -21.01 8.51
N VAL A 82 16.64 -19.82 8.95
CA VAL A 82 16.61 -18.61 8.09
C VAL A 82 18.04 -18.16 7.81
N ARG A 83 18.91 -18.14 8.84
CA ARG A 83 20.32 -17.78 8.67
C ARG A 83 21.05 -18.71 7.68
N LYS A 84 20.91 -20.03 7.84
CA LYS A 84 21.48 -21.03 6.91
C LYS A 84 20.88 -20.92 5.52
N GLY A 85 19.56 -20.73 5.41
CA GLY A 85 18.88 -20.62 4.12
C GLY A 85 19.22 -19.33 3.35
N ALA A 86 19.62 -18.27 4.04
CA ALA A 86 19.97 -17.00 3.43
C ALA A 86 21.44 -16.93 2.97
N GLY A 87 22.34 -17.64 3.63
CA GLY A 87 23.77 -17.67 3.28
C GLY A 87 24.39 -16.27 3.24
N SER A 88 25.08 -15.94 2.14
CA SER A 88 25.73 -14.64 1.92
C SER A 88 24.72 -13.48 1.81
N GLU A 89 23.50 -13.74 1.37
CA GLU A 89 22.45 -12.72 1.19
C GLU A 89 21.66 -12.43 2.47
N PHE A 90 22.13 -12.91 3.63
CA PHE A 90 21.43 -12.76 4.91
C PHE A 90 21.08 -11.31 5.24
N GLY A 91 22.06 -10.40 5.18
CA GLY A 91 21.83 -8.98 5.49
C GLY A 91 20.78 -8.34 4.57
N TRP A 92 20.86 -8.62 3.27
CA TRP A 92 19.89 -8.13 2.28
C TRP A 92 18.49 -8.69 2.55
N CYS A 93 18.38 -9.99 2.86
CA CYS A 93 17.11 -10.62 3.18
C CYS A 93 16.45 -10.01 4.41
N MET A 94 17.23 -9.72 5.47
CA MET A 94 16.70 -9.08 6.68
C MET A 94 16.19 -7.66 6.37
N GLN A 95 16.91 -6.91 5.54
CA GLN A 95 16.48 -5.58 5.11
C GLN A 95 15.17 -5.63 4.31
N VAL A 96 15.04 -6.59 3.37
CA VAL A 96 13.83 -6.77 2.57
C VAL A 96 12.65 -7.19 3.44
N LEU A 97 12.86 -8.13 4.38
CA LEU A 97 11.82 -8.53 5.33
C LEU A 97 11.37 -7.36 6.19
N ALA A 98 12.30 -6.53 6.69
CA ALA A 98 11.97 -5.35 7.48
C ALA A 98 11.16 -4.31 6.67
N GLN A 99 11.53 -4.06 5.41
CA GLN A 99 10.76 -3.17 4.52
C GLN A 99 9.34 -3.68 4.28
N PHE A 100 9.18 -4.97 3.97
CA PHE A 100 7.85 -5.55 3.80
C PHE A 100 7.05 -5.63 5.10
N ALA A 101 7.70 -5.81 6.25
CA ALA A 101 7.05 -5.85 7.54
C ALA A 101 6.52 -4.46 7.91
N PHE A 102 7.36 -3.43 7.72
CA PHE A 102 6.95 -2.05 7.89
C PHE A 102 5.82 -1.66 6.94
N ALA A 103 5.88 -2.06 5.66
CA ALA A 103 4.83 -1.79 4.68
C ALA A 103 3.53 -2.61 4.88
N GLU A 104 3.56 -3.68 5.68
CA GLU A 104 2.36 -4.37 6.15
C GLU A 104 1.78 -3.66 7.38
N TYR A 105 2.64 -3.31 8.34
CA TYR A 105 2.29 -2.57 9.55
C TYR A 105 1.69 -1.18 9.27
N SER A 106 2.27 -0.42 8.33
CA SER A 106 1.80 0.92 7.96
C SER A 106 0.64 0.92 6.98
N ARG A 107 0.18 -0.26 6.55
CA ARG A 107 -0.86 -0.38 5.55
C ARG A 107 -2.22 0.01 6.11
N SER A 108 -2.96 0.77 5.33
CA SER A 108 -4.33 1.18 5.63
C SER A 108 -5.19 1.20 4.36
N ALA A 109 -6.48 1.51 4.52
CA ALA A 109 -7.39 1.74 3.40
C ALA A 109 -6.97 2.93 2.50
N ALA A 110 -6.11 3.83 2.99
CA ALA A 110 -5.58 4.95 2.22
C ALA A 110 -4.30 4.59 1.45
N THR A 111 -3.65 3.45 1.75
CA THR A 111 -2.42 3.07 1.09
C THR A 111 -2.67 2.83 -0.40
N SER A 112 -1.91 3.53 -1.23
CA SER A 112 -1.86 3.33 -2.67
C SER A 112 -0.41 3.16 -3.11
N ALA A 113 -0.20 2.35 -4.14
CA ALA A 113 1.11 2.13 -4.73
C ALA A 113 1.03 2.40 -6.24
N THR A 114 2.07 2.99 -6.81
CA THR A 114 2.16 3.17 -8.27
C THR A 114 2.11 1.81 -8.96
N CYS A 115 1.26 1.68 -9.97
CA CYS A 115 1.14 0.45 -10.73
C CYS A 115 2.48 0.15 -11.42
N ARG A 116 3.08 -0.98 -11.09
CA ARG A 116 4.38 -1.37 -11.65
C ARG A 116 4.31 -1.76 -13.12
N SER A 117 3.15 -2.21 -13.60
CA SER A 117 2.96 -2.63 -14.99
C SER A 117 2.94 -1.45 -15.96
N CYS A 118 2.40 -0.30 -15.56
CA CYS A 118 2.34 0.90 -16.39
C CYS A 118 3.21 2.06 -15.84
N ASN A 119 3.99 1.84 -14.78
CA ASN A 119 4.76 2.87 -14.07
C ASN A 119 3.94 4.15 -13.76
N GLY A 120 2.65 4.01 -13.46
CA GLY A 120 1.78 5.14 -13.15
C GLY A 120 1.08 5.81 -14.33
N SER A 121 1.37 5.45 -15.58
CA SER A 121 0.74 6.07 -16.76
C SER A 121 -0.73 5.68 -16.98
N GLY A 122 -1.22 4.61 -16.34
CA GLY A 122 -2.54 4.03 -16.59
C GLY A 122 -2.66 3.27 -17.91
N CYS A 123 -1.67 3.36 -18.80
CA CYS A 123 -1.70 2.75 -20.14
C CYS A 123 -0.47 1.87 -20.40
N VAL A 124 -0.67 0.78 -21.11
CA VAL A 124 0.40 -0.08 -21.63
C VAL A 124 0.37 -0.08 -23.15
N THR A 125 1.53 -0.08 -23.78
CA THR A 125 1.61 -0.14 -25.24
C THR A 125 1.38 -1.58 -25.69
N VAL A 126 0.34 -1.79 -26.51
CA VAL A 126 0.02 -3.10 -27.07
C VAL A 126 0.09 -3.01 -28.59
N THR A 127 0.74 -3.99 -29.21
CA THR A 127 0.74 -4.14 -30.66
C THR A 127 -0.59 -4.75 -31.09
N ARG A 128 -1.33 -4.03 -31.94
CA ARG A 128 -2.54 -4.54 -32.58
C ARG A 128 -2.34 -4.55 -34.08
N ILE A 129 -2.79 -5.63 -34.71
CA ILE A 129 -2.89 -5.70 -36.17
C ILE A 129 -4.17 -4.98 -36.54
N ILE A 130 -4.05 -3.87 -37.25
CA ILE A 130 -5.19 -3.09 -37.74
C ILE A 130 -5.23 -3.23 -39.25
N ARG A 131 -6.41 -3.52 -39.79
CA ARG A 131 -6.65 -3.47 -41.23
C ARG A 131 -6.81 -2.02 -41.67
N LYS A 132 -5.88 -1.53 -42.48
CA LYS A 132 -5.95 -0.20 -43.09
C LYS A 132 -6.24 -0.36 -44.58
N VAL A 133 -7.17 0.45 -45.08
CA VAL A 133 -7.43 0.56 -46.52
C VAL A 133 -6.48 1.60 -47.10
N SER A 134 -5.73 1.20 -48.11
CA SER A 134 -4.97 2.10 -48.98
C SER A 134 -5.53 2.09 -50.39
N TYR A 135 -5.28 3.16 -51.14
CA TYR A 135 -5.70 3.32 -52.54
C TYR A 135 -4.46 3.49 -53.42
N PRO A 136 -3.75 2.41 -53.80
CA PRO A 136 -2.49 2.48 -54.53
C PRO A 136 -2.60 3.23 -55.86
N TRP A 137 -3.77 3.16 -56.50
CA TRP A 137 -4.08 3.80 -57.78
C TRP A 137 -5.04 5.00 -57.65
N GLY A 138 -5.18 5.57 -56.46
CA GLY A 138 -6.10 6.67 -56.17
C GLY A 138 -7.53 6.22 -55.82
N LYS A 139 -8.36 7.16 -55.34
CA LYS A 139 -9.74 6.87 -54.94
C LYS A 139 -10.57 6.43 -56.15
N ALA A 140 -11.56 5.56 -55.90
CA ALA A 140 -12.47 5.10 -56.93
C ALA A 140 -13.16 6.29 -57.64
N PRO A 141 -13.14 6.34 -58.99
CA PRO A 141 -13.83 7.39 -59.73
C PRO A 141 -15.35 7.25 -59.59
N TYR A 142 -16.08 8.37 -59.69
CA TYR A 142 -17.51 8.44 -59.37
C TYR A 142 -18.38 7.40 -60.11
N TRP A 143 -18.05 7.09 -61.36
CA TRP A 143 -18.80 6.17 -62.22
C TRP A 143 -18.69 4.71 -61.77
N ALA A 144 -17.67 4.35 -60.97
CA ALA A 144 -17.49 2.99 -60.46
C ALA A 144 -18.70 2.53 -59.62
N SER A 145 -19.36 3.45 -58.92
CA SER A 145 -20.58 3.18 -58.16
C SER A 145 -21.81 2.86 -59.02
N LYS A 146 -21.79 3.22 -60.30
CA LYS A 146 -22.89 3.05 -61.27
C LYS A 146 -22.66 1.91 -62.26
N SER A 147 -21.51 1.25 -62.18
CA SER A 147 -21.12 0.20 -63.11
C SER A 147 -21.62 -1.17 -62.62
N ARG A 148 -21.95 -2.07 -63.57
CA ARG A 148 -22.25 -3.48 -63.25
C ARG A 148 -21.02 -4.39 -63.25
N ALA A 149 -19.90 -3.92 -63.83
CA ALA A 149 -18.69 -4.74 -64.05
C ALA A 149 -17.62 -4.54 -62.97
N VAL A 150 -17.53 -3.34 -62.39
CA VAL A 150 -16.49 -2.94 -61.42
C VAL A 150 -17.16 -2.19 -60.26
N ARG A 151 -16.64 -2.37 -59.04
CA ARG A 151 -17.16 -1.75 -57.81
C ARG A 151 -16.11 -0.81 -57.21
N PRO A 152 -16.51 0.22 -56.44
CA PRO A 152 -15.56 1.08 -55.72
C PRO A 152 -14.58 0.33 -54.82
N SER A 153 -14.97 -0.85 -54.29
CA SER A 153 -14.12 -1.75 -53.50
C SER A 153 -12.91 -2.29 -54.27
N ASP A 154 -12.96 -2.33 -55.61
CA ASP A 154 -11.86 -2.86 -56.43
C ASP A 154 -10.64 -1.92 -56.43
N TRP A 155 -10.80 -0.68 -55.96
CA TRP A 155 -9.72 0.29 -55.71
C TRP A 155 -9.18 0.21 -54.27
N GLU A 156 -9.82 -0.54 -53.38
CA GLU A 156 -9.41 -0.70 -51.98
C GLU A 156 -8.39 -1.84 -51.85
N GLN A 157 -7.19 -1.52 -51.39
CA GLN A 157 -6.23 -2.53 -50.96
C GLN A 157 -6.24 -2.61 -49.43
N TRP A 158 -6.63 -3.76 -48.91
CA TRP A 158 -6.64 -4.05 -47.48
C TRP A 158 -5.27 -4.57 -47.05
N ASN A 159 -4.54 -3.74 -46.30
CA ASN A 159 -3.24 -4.09 -45.76
C ASN A 159 -3.33 -4.24 -44.24
N GLU A 160 -2.72 -5.30 -43.71
CA GLU A 160 -2.58 -5.52 -42.28
C GLU A 160 -1.34 -4.78 -41.78
N VAL A 161 -1.56 -3.76 -40.95
CA VAL A 161 -0.50 -2.93 -40.38
C VAL A 161 -0.43 -3.18 -38.89
N THR A 162 0.74 -3.59 -38.43
CA THR A 162 1.04 -3.69 -36.99
C THR A 162 1.28 -2.30 -36.44
N GLU A 163 0.36 -1.83 -35.60
CA GLU A 163 0.46 -0.51 -34.96
C GLU A 163 0.54 -0.69 -33.44
N SER A 164 1.42 0.08 -32.81
CA SER A 164 1.52 0.17 -31.36
C SER A 164 0.49 1.17 -30.85
N VAL A 165 -0.56 0.69 -30.19
CA VAL A 165 -1.66 1.53 -29.69
C VAL A 165 -1.63 1.54 -28.15
N PRO A 166 -1.89 2.68 -27.48
CA PRO A 166 -2.06 2.69 -26.04
C PRO A 166 -3.32 1.90 -25.65
N ALA A 167 -3.16 0.91 -24.78
CA ALA A 167 -4.25 0.16 -24.17
C ALA A 167 -4.33 0.45 -22.67
N VAL A 168 -5.54 0.37 -22.11
CA VAL A 168 -5.75 0.53 -20.67
C VAL A 168 -4.99 -0.56 -19.93
N CYS A 169 -4.24 -0.19 -18.90
CA CYS A 169 -3.54 -1.15 -18.06
C CYS A 169 -4.55 -1.98 -17.25
N GLU A 170 -4.68 -3.26 -17.58
CA GLU A 170 -5.59 -4.21 -16.92
C GLU A 170 -5.33 -4.36 -15.41
N VAL A 171 -4.09 -4.14 -14.96
CA VAL A 171 -3.72 -4.31 -13.55
C VAL A 171 -4.24 -3.17 -12.68
N CYS A 172 -4.40 -1.97 -13.24
CA CYS A 172 -4.87 -0.79 -12.50
C CYS A 172 -6.17 -0.20 -13.04
N ASP A 173 -6.80 -0.84 -14.03
CA ASP A 173 -7.98 -0.35 -14.75
C ASP A 173 -7.82 1.12 -15.19
N GLY A 174 -6.63 1.47 -15.69
CA GLY A 174 -6.35 2.85 -16.16
C GLY A 174 -5.98 3.87 -15.08
N LYS A 175 -6.03 3.50 -13.79
CA LYS A 175 -5.84 4.46 -12.68
C LYS A 175 -4.39 4.86 -12.45
N GLY A 176 -3.43 4.09 -12.97
CA GLY A 176 -2.00 4.27 -12.67
C GLY A 176 -1.60 3.90 -11.23
N ILE A 177 -2.55 3.73 -10.32
CA ILE A 177 -2.33 3.38 -8.91
C ILE A 177 -3.09 2.10 -8.52
N LEU A 178 -2.48 1.34 -7.63
CA LEU A 178 -3.05 0.16 -6.98
C LEU A 178 -3.42 0.53 -5.56
N SER A 179 -4.73 0.57 -5.29
CA SER A 179 -5.23 0.83 -3.94
C SER A 179 -5.23 -0.44 -3.11
N ALA A 180 -4.77 -0.34 -1.86
CA ALA A 180 -4.95 -1.41 -0.87
C ALA A 180 -6.40 -1.46 -0.35
N ARG A 181 -7.23 -0.44 -0.64
CA ARG A 181 -8.60 -0.34 -0.16
C ARG A 181 -9.44 -1.54 -0.62
N CYS A 182 -10.09 -2.20 0.33
CA CYS A 182 -11.01 -3.27 0.01
C CYS A 182 -12.21 -2.72 -0.76
N ARG A 183 -12.80 -3.56 -1.61
CA ARG A 183 -14.01 -3.22 -2.38
C ARG A 183 -15.25 -2.93 -1.53
N CYS A 184 -15.21 -3.21 -0.21
CA CYS A 184 -16.22 -2.70 0.74
C CYS A 184 -16.11 -1.18 0.99
N GLY A 185 -15.22 -0.48 0.26
CA GLY A 185 -15.00 0.95 0.43
C GLY A 185 -14.14 1.28 1.66
N GLY A 186 -13.37 0.33 2.19
CA GLY A 186 -12.54 0.57 3.37
C GLY A 186 -13.23 0.39 4.71
N LYS A 187 -14.54 0.08 4.72
CA LYS A 187 -15.35 0.04 5.94
C LYS A 187 -15.12 -1.19 6.81
N GLY A 188 -14.54 -2.27 6.26
CA GLY A 188 -14.41 -3.53 6.97
C GLY A 188 -15.72 -4.34 7.08
N GLU A 189 -16.87 -3.74 6.76
CA GLU A 189 -18.18 -4.35 6.91
C GLU A 189 -19.01 -4.28 5.61
N VAL A 190 -19.98 -5.19 5.49
CA VAL A 190 -20.91 -5.30 4.35
C VAL A 190 -22.31 -5.53 4.91
N LEU A 191 -23.32 -4.92 4.27
CA LEU A 191 -24.71 -5.11 4.65
C LEU A 191 -25.11 -6.59 4.56
N ASP A 192 -25.61 -7.13 5.66
CA ASP A 192 -26.24 -8.45 5.68
C ASP A 192 -27.67 -8.33 5.16
N ARG A 193 -27.85 -8.68 3.88
CA ARG A 193 -29.16 -8.62 3.21
C ARG A 193 -30.21 -9.54 3.83
N LYS A 194 -29.81 -10.62 4.52
CA LYS A 194 -30.76 -11.53 5.16
C LYS A 194 -31.23 -10.95 6.49
N ALA A 195 -30.29 -10.63 7.37
CA ALA A 195 -30.61 -10.05 8.67
C ALA A 195 -31.31 -8.69 8.54
N THR A 196 -30.93 -7.88 7.55
CA THR A 196 -31.60 -6.59 7.26
C THR A 196 -33.06 -6.76 6.87
N LYS A 197 -33.40 -7.82 6.12
CA LYS A 197 -34.81 -8.11 5.75
C LYS A 197 -35.63 -8.58 6.94
N GLU A 198 -35.03 -9.39 7.82
CA GLU A 198 -35.70 -9.92 9.00
C GLU A 198 -35.93 -8.86 10.08
N HIS A 199 -34.96 -7.96 10.28
CA HIS A 199 -35.04 -6.93 11.33
C HIS A 199 -35.69 -5.62 10.86
N GLY A 200 -35.89 -5.43 9.55
CA GLY A 200 -36.41 -4.17 8.98
C GLY A 200 -35.45 -2.97 9.11
N ALA A 201 -34.22 -3.19 9.58
CA ALA A 201 -33.19 -2.17 9.77
C ALA A 201 -31.83 -2.66 9.23
N PRO A 202 -30.93 -1.77 8.75
CA PRO A 202 -29.63 -2.17 8.23
C PRO A 202 -28.77 -2.91 9.27
N VAL A 203 -28.54 -4.20 9.04
CA VAL A 203 -27.62 -5.02 9.84
C VAL A 203 -26.35 -5.24 9.02
N PHE A 204 -25.18 -4.97 9.62
CA PHE A 204 -23.89 -5.14 8.98
C PHE A 204 -23.18 -6.39 9.48
N LYS A 205 -22.49 -7.08 8.59
CA LYS A 205 -21.59 -8.19 8.90
C LYS A 205 -20.16 -7.87 8.49
N ILE A 206 -19.21 -8.58 9.08
CA ILE A 206 -17.79 -8.46 8.72
C ILE A 206 -17.60 -8.78 7.24
N CYS A 207 -16.82 -7.94 6.54
CA CYS A 207 -16.50 -8.15 5.14
C CYS A 207 -15.58 -9.37 4.98
N GLU A 208 -16.11 -10.44 4.37
CA GLU A 208 -15.39 -11.70 4.13
C GLU A 208 -14.11 -11.51 3.29
N ARG A 209 -14.04 -10.49 2.44
CA ARG A 209 -12.86 -10.24 1.59
C ARG A 209 -11.65 -9.71 2.35
N CYS A 210 -11.87 -8.85 3.33
CA CYS A 210 -10.79 -8.25 4.13
C CYS A 210 -10.77 -8.72 5.58
N GLY A 211 -11.71 -9.58 5.99
CA GLY A 211 -11.83 -10.07 7.36
C GLY A 211 -12.05 -8.96 8.39
N GLY A 212 -12.66 -7.82 8.00
CA GLY A 212 -12.89 -6.68 8.89
C GLY A 212 -11.88 -5.53 8.77
N GLU A 213 -10.72 -5.73 8.15
CA GLU A 213 -9.64 -4.72 8.12
C GLU A 213 -9.94 -3.52 7.21
N GLY A 214 -10.82 -3.69 6.21
CA GLY A 214 -11.10 -2.66 5.21
C GLY A 214 -10.02 -2.51 4.12
N TYR A 215 -8.90 -3.21 4.20
CA TYR A 215 -7.84 -3.21 3.18
C TYR A 215 -7.22 -4.60 2.97
N SER A 216 -6.53 -4.78 1.85
CA SER A 216 -5.80 -6.01 1.54
C SER A 216 -4.44 -6.03 2.23
N ARG A 217 -4.14 -7.10 2.98
CA ARG A 217 -2.81 -7.32 3.58
C ARG A 217 -1.74 -7.59 2.52
N VAL A 218 -0.48 -7.36 2.86
CA VAL A 218 0.64 -7.76 1.99
C VAL A 218 0.66 -9.29 1.91
N SER A 219 0.55 -9.84 0.71
CA SER A 219 0.60 -11.30 0.56
C SER A 219 2.00 -11.81 0.90
N SER A 220 2.10 -12.85 1.74
CA SER A 220 3.40 -13.51 2.01
C SER A 220 4.06 -14.06 0.73
N ALA A 221 3.27 -14.34 -0.30
CA ALA A 221 3.77 -14.75 -1.61
C ALA A 221 4.51 -13.61 -2.33
N THR A 222 4.11 -12.36 -2.15
CA THR A 222 4.81 -11.19 -2.69
C THR A 222 6.19 -11.06 -2.05
N VAL A 223 6.27 -11.23 -0.73
CA VAL A 223 7.54 -11.20 0.01
C VAL A 223 8.46 -12.34 -0.44
N HIS A 224 7.91 -13.55 -0.57
CA HIS A 224 8.66 -14.71 -1.08
C HIS A 224 9.21 -14.45 -2.49
N ARG A 225 8.38 -13.96 -3.41
CA ARG A 225 8.79 -13.61 -4.78
C ARG A 225 9.87 -12.54 -4.82
N ALA A 226 9.87 -11.60 -3.87
CA ALA A 226 10.92 -10.60 -3.79
C ALA A 226 12.27 -11.23 -3.38
N ILE A 227 12.25 -12.14 -2.40
CA ILE A 227 13.45 -12.82 -1.90
C ILE A 227 14.02 -13.80 -2.95
N LEU A 228 13.15 -14.49 -3.70
CA LEU A 228 13.56 -15.41 -4.76
C LEU A 228 14.43 -14.76 -5.85
N LYS A 229 14.38 -13.43 -6.01
CA LYS A 229 15.23 -12.70 -6.96
C LYS A 229 16.73 -12.84 -6.67
N ARG A 230 17.09 -13.04 -5.40
CA ARG A 230 18.49 -13.24 -4.97
C ARG A 230 18.74 -14.62 -4.37
N LEU A 231 17.70 -15.29 -3.89
CA LEU A 231 17.76 -16.64 -3.36
C LEU A 231 16.85 -17.58 -4.16
N PRO A 232 17.21 -17.93 -5.41
CA PRO A 232 16.39 -18.81 -6.25
C PRO A 232 16.26 -20.23 -5.68
N ALA A 233 17.21 -20.68 -4.85
CA ALA A 233 17.19 -21.99 -4.21
C ALA A 233 16.21 -22.09 -3.02
N LEU A 234 15.57 -20.99 -2.60
CA LEU A 234 14.65 -21.01 -1.48
C LEU A 234 13.32 -21.67 -1.86
N HIS A 235 13.13 -22.91 -1.43
CA HIS A 235 11.89 -23.64 -1.71
C HIS A 235 10.68 -23.09 -0.91
N GLN A 236 9.48 -23.18 -1.50
CA GLN A 236 8.22 -22.73 -0.91
C GLN A 236 7.93 -23.36 0.47
N SER A 237 8.30 -24.63 0.66
CA SER A 237 8.13 -25.31 1.96
C SER A 237 9.00 -24.69 3.05
N SER A 238 10.28 -24.44 2.76
CA SER A 238 11.22 -23.76 3.65
C SER A 238 10.76 -22.34 3.99
N TRP A 239 10.23 -21.62 3.00
CA TRP A 239 9.59 -20.31 3.21
C TRP A 239 8.43 -20.42 4.19
N SER A 240 7.46 -21.30 3.91
CA SER A 240 6.23 -21.42 4.70
C SER A 240 6.46 -21.81 6.16
N ARG A 241 7.44 -22.69 6.43
CA ARG A 241 7.72 -23.24 7.76
C ARG A 241 8.63 -22.35 8.61
N ASN A 242 9.61 -21.66 8.01
CA ASN A 242 10.63 -20.93 8.77
C ASN A 242 10.55 -19.42 8.56
N TRP A 243 10.48 -18.97 7.30
CA TRP A 243 10.60 -17.55 6.96
C TRP A 243 9.29 -16.79 7.16
N LYS A 244 8.14 -17.38 6.80
CA LYS A 244 6.83 -16.75 6.96
C LYS A 244 6.47 -16.48 8.43
N PRO A 245 6.69 -17.41 9.39
CA PRO A 245 6.51 -17.11 10.81
C PRO A 245 7.45 -16.01 11.31
N PHE A 246 8.71 -16.03 10.87
CA PHE A 246 9.67 -15.00 11.22
C PHE A 246 9.26 -13.62 10.69
N TYR A 247 8.80 -13.53 9.45
CA TYR A 247 8.23 -12.31 8.88
C TYR A 247 7.05 -11.77 9.69
N LYS A 248 6.11 -12.62 10.08
CA LYS A 248 4.97 -12.23 10.93
C LYS A 248 5.44 -11.71 12.29
N MET A 249 6.42 -12.36 12.90
CA MET A 249 7.01 -11.92 14.17
C MET A 249 7.60 -10.50 14.04
N LEU A 250 8.25 -10.16 12.93
CA LEU A 250 8.76 -8.79 12.70
C LEU A 250 7.63 -7.75 12.61
N VAL A 251 6.48 -8.11 12.03
CA VAL A 251 5.28 -7.25 12.03
C VAL A 251 4.76 -7.07 13.46
N ASP A 252 4.70 -8.15 14.24
CA ASP A 252 4.27 -8.10 15.64
C ASP A 252 5.22 -7.23 16.50
N VAL A 253 6.52 -7.24 16.21
CA VAL A 253 7.51 -6.37 16.88
C VAL A 253 7.21 -4.89 16.65
N LEU A 254 6.79 -4.51 15.45
CA LEU A 254 6.39 -3.12 15.16
C LEU A 254 5.15 -2.73 15.97
N HIS A 255 4.12 -3.57 16.03
CA HIS A 255 2.92 -3.31 16.84
C HIS A 255 3.22 -3.25 18.34
N LYS A 256 4.09 -4.13 18.85
CA LYS A 256 4.56 -4.09 20.24
C LYS A 256 5.33 -2.80 20.53
N GLY A 257 6.20 -2.38 19.61
CA GLY A 257 6.93 -1.12 19.69
C GLY A 257 5.98 0.08 19.75
N GLU A 258 4.99 0.14 18.86
CA GLU A 258 3.94 1.18 18.85
C GLU A 258 3.18 1.22 20.19
N THR A 259 2.79 0.05 20.70
CA THR A 259 2.09 -0.07 21.99
C THR A 259 2.96 0.43 23.15
N GLN A 260 4.25 0.06 23.18
CA GLN A 260 5.17 0.54 24.20
C GLN A 260 5.38 2.05 24.13
N ALA A 261 5.50 2.62 22.93
CA ALA A 261 5.59 4.07 22.75
C ALA A 261 4.31 4.77 23.22
N ALA A 262 3.13 4.19 22.94
CA ALA A 262 1.87 4.73 23.42
C ALA A 262 1.78 4.74 24.95
N LEU A 263 2.22 3.67 25.62
CA LEU A 263 2.26 3.61 27.08
C LEU A 263 3.22 4.65 27.69
N GLU A 264 4.41 4.81 27.12
CA GLU A 264 5.37 5.83 27.61
C GLU A 264 4.86 7.25 27.37
N PHE A 265 4.18 7.49 26.26
CA PHE A 265 3.54 8.78 25.98
C PHE A 265 2.37 9.05 26.94
N GLU A 266 1.56 8.04 27.23
CA GLU A 266 0.46 8.16 28.20
C GLU A 266 1.00 8.47 29.59
N LYS A 267 2.06 7.80 30.05
CA LYS A 267 2.74 8.10 31.32
C LYS A 267 3.29 9.52 31.36
N ALA A 268 3.85 10.00 30.25
CA ALA A 268 4.40 11.37 30.17
C ALA A 268 3.31 12.45 30.10
N THR A 269 2.05 12.07 29.87
CA THR A 269 0.92 13.00 29.75
C THR A 269 -0.17 12.77 30.80
N SER A 270 0.01 11.78 31.69
CA SER A 270 -0.83 11.57 32.86
C SER A 270 -0.32 12.46 33.99
N TYR A 271 -1.13 13.46 34.34
CA TYR A 271 -0.98 14.28 35.55
C TYR A 271 -2.04 13.86 36.55
#